data_AF-A0A450TSD7-F1
#
_entry.id   AF-A0A450TSD7-F1
#
_cell.length_a   1.000
_cell.length_b   1.000
_cell.length_c   1.000
_cell.angle_alpha   90.00
_cell.angle_beta   90.00
_cell.angle_gamma   90.00
#
_symmetry.space_group_name_H-M   'P 1'
#
loop_
_entity.id
_entity.type
_entity.pdbx_description
1 polymer ?
#
loop_
_entity_poly.entity_id
_entity_poly.type
_entity_poly.pdbx_seq_one_letter_code
_entity_poly.pdbx_strand_id
1 'polypeptide(L)'
;MHAALNTVPLLILGSFVSLRGAQTYLATSLIIIIFAGGAVWLFGRPSYHVGASGLVFGYFGFLVARGWYERGFFSLIVAAITVLLYGGIIWGIFPVRSYISWEGHLFGLVAGIVAARVLSGVGSRR
;
A
#
# COMPACT_ATOMS: atom_id res chain seq x y z
N MET A 1 -3.29 -16.89 -13.29
CA MET A 1 -3.27 -15.50 -13.80
C MET A 1 -3.65 -14.53 -12.68
N HIS A 2 -2.72 -14.14 -11.81
CA HIS A 2 -2.95 -13.16 -10.71
C HIS A 2 -2.21 -11.84 -10.96
N ALA A 3 -1.12 -11.86 -11.75
CA ALA A 3 -0.36 -10.66 -12.10
C ALA A 3 -1.15 -9.66 -12.97
N ALA A 4 -1.97 -10.14 -13.92
CA ALA A 4 -2.78 -9.28 -14.80
C ALA A 4 -3.84 -8.46 -14.05
N LEU A 5 -4.31 -8.93 -12.88
CA LEU A 5 -5.28 -8.22 -12.04
C LEU A 5 -4.65 -7.12 -11.16
N ASN A 6 -3.31 -7.09 -11.04
CA ASN A 6 -2.62 -6.09 -10.23
C ASN A 6 -2.17 -4.86 -11.03
N THR A 7 -2.06 -4.95 -12.35
CA THR A 7 -1.58 -3.84 -13.18
C THR A 7 -2.48 -2.61 -13.08
N VAL A 8 -3.80 -2.77 -13.17
CA VAL A 8 -4.74 -1.63 -13.10
C VAL A 8 -4.72 -0.97 -11.70
N PRO A 9 -4.91 -1.70 -10.58
CA PRO A 9 -4.78 -1.11 -9.25
C PRO A 9 -3.40 -0.47 -9.00
N LEU A 10 -2.31 -1.12 -9.45
CA LEU A 10 -0.97 -0.61 -9.27
C LEU A 10 -0.76 0.71 -10.03
N LEU A 11 -1.26 0.79 -11.27
CA LEU A 11 -1.20 2.02 -12.07
C LEU A 11 -2.01 3.13 -11.42
N ILE A 12 -3.26 2.88 -11.02
CA ILE A 12 -4.14 3.92 -10.47
C ILE A 12 -3.64 4.39 -9.10
N LEU A 13 -3.42 3.46 -8.17
CA LEU A 13 -2.94 3.81 -6.83
C LEU A 13 -1.51 4.37 -6.86
N GLY A 14 -0.63 3.78 -7.68
CA GLY A 14 0.71 4.29 -7.89
C GLY A 14 0.72 5.71 -8.47
N SER A 15 -0.22 6.03 -9.36
CA SER A 15 -0.40 7.39 -9.88
C SER A 15 -0.86 8.36 -8.79
N PHE A 16 -1.81 7.97 -7.93
CA PHE A 16 -2.20 8.81 -6.79
C PHE A 16 -1.06 9.09 -5.82
N VAL A 17 -0.19 8.10 -5.58
CA VAL A 17 1.03 8.30 -4.80
C VAL A 17 2.01 9.23 -5.54
N SER A 18 2.19 9.07 -6.85
CA SER A 18 3.14 9.88 -7.64
C SER A 18 2.74 11.36 -7.77
N LEU A 19 1.45 11.68 -7.68
CA LEU A 19 0.96 13.07 -7.57
C LEU A 19 1.55 13.81 -6.35
N ARG A 20 2.11 13.10 -5.37
CA ARG A 20 2.83 13.67 -4.21
C ARG A 20 4.31 13.95 -4.48
N GLY A 21 4.77 13.76 -5.71
CA GLY A 21 6.15 13.93 -6.15
C GLY A 21 6.94 12.62 -6.19
N ALA A 22 7.94 12.58 -7.08
CA ALA A 22 8.76 11.41 -7.34
C ALA A 22 9.48 10.88 -6.08
N GLN A 23 9.96 11.77 -5.20
CA GLN A 23 10.60 11.37 -3.95
C GLN A 23 9.65 10.62 -3.02
N THR A 24 8.41 11.13 -2.85
CA THR A 24 7.40 10.47 -2.01
C THR A 24 7.03 9.11 -2.59
N TYR A 25 6.86 9.02 -3.91
CA TYR A 25 6.60 7.76 -4.60
C TYR A 25 7.70 6.74 -4.35
N LEU A 26 8.95 7.07 -4.68
CA LEU A 26 10.09 6.17 -4.52
C LEU A 26 10.28 5.75 -3.05
N ALA A 27 10.20 6.69 -2.11
CA ALA A 27 10.32 6.39 -0.68
C ALA A 27 9.21 5.46 -0.20
N THR A 28 7.96 5.71 -0.61
CA THR A 28 6.81 4.86 -0.26
C THR A 28 6.98 3.45 -0.82
N SER A 29 7.34 3.32 -2.11
CA SER A 29 7.59 2.03 -2.75
C SER A 29 8.70 1.25 -2.05
N LEU A 30 9.82 1.90 -1.73
CA LEU A 30 10.95 1.27 -1.05
C LEU A 30 10.60 0.80 0.36
N ILE A 31 9.89 1.63 1.15
CA ILE A 31 9.42 1.25 2.48
C ILE A 31 8.51 0.03 2.36
N ILE A 32 7.56 0.01 1.42
CA ILE A 32 6.66 -1.13 1.22
C ILE A 32 7.45 -2.38 0.84
N ILE A 33 8.33 -2.31 -0.15
CA ILE A 33 9.10 -3.46 -0.64
C ILE A 33 9.95 -4.07 0.48
N ILE A 34 10.71 -3.24 1.21
CA ILE A 34 11.63 -3.71 2.24
C ILE A 34 10.86 -4.21 3.46
N PHE A 35 9.92 -3.42 3.97
CA PHE A 35 9.20 -3.75 5.20
C PHE A 35 8.26 -4.93 4.99
N ALA A 36 7.45 -4.91 3.93
CA ALA A 36 6.53 -6.01 3.65
C ALA A 36 7.29 -7.27 3.24
N GLY A 37 8.33 -7.15 2.40
CA GLY A 37 9.17 -8.29 1.99
C GLY A 37 9.88 -8.92 3.18
N GLY A 38 10.47 -8.12 4.07
CA GLY A 38 11.09 -8.60 5.30
C GLY A 38 10.08 -9.28 6.25
N ALA A 39 8.89 -8.71 6.41
CA ALA A 39 7.84 -9.30 7.24
C ALA A 39 7.32 -10.62 6.66
N VAL A 40 7.13 -10.72 5.34
CA VAL A 40 6.79 -11.99 4.68
C VAL A 40 7.92 -13.01 4.85
N TRP A 41 9.18 -12.61 4.75
CA TRP A 41 10.31 -13.53 4.92
C TRP A 41 10.39 -14.10 6.34
N LEU A 42 10.08 -13.28 7.36
CA LEU A 42 10.12 -13.69 8.77
C LEU A 42 8.88 -14.47 9.23
N PHE A 43 7.69 -14.07 8.75
CA PHE A 43 6.41 -14.51 9.32
C PHE A 43 5.47 -15.18 8.29
N GLY A 44 5.86 -15.19 7.02
CA GLY A 44 5.08 -15.82 5.96
C GLY A 44 5.06 -17.35 6.10
N ARG A 45 3.94 -17.95 5.70
CA ARG A 45 3.82 -19.41 5.61
C ARG A 45 4.78 -19.98 4.54
N PRO A 46 5.09 -21.28 4.53
CA PRO A 46 5.93 -21.89 3.49
C PRO A 46 5.15 -21.99 2.16
N SER A 47 5.06 -20.87 1.44
CA SER A 47 4.38 -20.76 0.15
C SER A 47 5.05 -19.74 -0.76
N TYR A 48 4.65 -19.71 -2.04
CA TYR A 48 5.15 -18.70 -2.96
C TYR A 48 4.44 -17.35 -2.73
N HIS A 49 5.20 -16.39 -2.23
CA HIS A 49 4.75 -15.01 -2.00
C HIS A 49 5.24 -14.08 -3.13
N VAL A 50 4.78 -14.33 -4.36
CA VAL A 50 5.23 -13.60 -5.56
C VAL A 50 4.11 -12.73 -6.11
N GLY A 51 4.36 -11.42 -6.24
CA GLY A 51 3.45 -10.52 -6.95
C GLY A 51 3.55 -9.06 -6.52
N ALA A 52 3.04 -8.18 -7.39
CA ALA A 52 2.94 -6.74 -7.12
C ALA A 52 1.79 -6.36 -6.17
N SER A 53 0.96 -7.32 -5.74
CA SER A 53 -0.18 -7.03 -4.87
C SER A 53 0.24 -6.46 -3.51
N GLY A 54 1.40 -6.85 -2.97
CA GLY A 54 1.93 -6.21 -1.76
C GLY A 54 2.11 -4.69 -1.90
N LEU A 55 2.57 -4.23 -3.07
CA LEU A 55 2.63 -2.80 -3.40
C LEU A 55 1.25 -2.16 -3.55
N VAL A 56 0.28 -2.86 -4.16
CA VAL A 56 -1.10 -2.38 -4.27
C VAL A 56 -1.70 -2.13 -2.87
N PHE A 57 -1.58 -3.10 -1.97
CA PHE A 57 -2.05 -2.96 -0.58
C PHE A 57 -1.29 -1.88 0.17
N GLY A 58 0.02 -1.75 -0.06
CA GLY A 58 0.81 -0.69 0.54
C GLY A 58 0.45 0.71 0.04
N TYR A 59 0.20 0.90 -1.26
CA TYR A 59 -0.28 2.19 -1.76
C TYR A 59 -1.68 2.52 -1.24
N PHE A 60 -2.57 1.53 -1.18
CA PHE A 60 -3.88 1.70 -0.56
C PHE A 60 -3.74 2.15 0.90
N GLY A 61 -2.95 1.44 1.71
CA GLY A 61 -2.70 1.79 3.11
C GLY A 61 -2.07 3.17 3.28
N PHE A 62 -1.11 3.52 2.42
CA PHE A 62 -0.46 4.83 2.42
C PHE A 62 -1.44 5.97 2.15
N LEU A 63 -2.26 5.86 1.09
CA LEU A 63 -3.19 6.91 0.68
C LEU A 63 -4.28 7.13 1.72
N VAL A 64 -4.86 6.06 2.27
CA VAL A 64 -5.87 6.14 3.32
C VAL A 64 -5.28 6.73 4.61
N ALA A 65 -4.11 6.25 5.05
CA ALA A 65 -3.48 6.74 6.26
C ALA A 65 -2.97 8.18 6.12
N ARG A 66 -2.55 8.62 4.92
CA ARG A 66 -2.20 10.02 4.65
C ARG A 66 -3.37 10.97 4.89
N GLY A 67 -4.58 10.58 4.48
CA GLY A 67 -5.79 11.37 4.79
C GLY A 67 -5.95 11.63 6.29
N TRP A 68 -5.66 10.62 7.11
CA TRP A 68 -5.70 10.72 8.57
C TRP A 68 -4.56 11.55 9.18
N TYR A 69 -3.32 11.34 8.72
CA TYR A 69 -2.13 11.99 9.31
C TYR A 69 -1.95 13.45 8.88
N GLU A 70 -2.24 13.79 7.63
CA GLU A 70 -2.05 15.16 7.12
C GLU A 70 -3.27 16.04 7.30
N ARG A 71 -4.48 15.46 7.31
CA ARG A 71 -5.77 16.17 7.42
C ARG A 71 -5.98 17.32 6.43
N GLY A 72 -5.20 17.39 5.35
CA GLY A 72 -5.38 18.36 4.28
C GLY A 72 -6.56 17.97 3.38
N PHE A 73 -7.28 18.97 2.86
CA PHE A 73 -8.46 18.78 2.02
C PHE A 73 -8.19 17.82 0.83
N PHE A 74 -7.09 18.04 0.10
CA PHE A 74 -6.70 17.16 -1.00
C PHE A 74 -6.38 15.72 -0.55
N SER A 75 -5.70 15.55 0.59
CA SER A 75 -5.38 14.22 1.11
C SER A 75 -6.63 13.46 1.54
N LEU A 76 -7.64 14.15 2.09
CA LEU A 76 -8.93 13.55 2.44
C LEU A 76 -9.72 13.12 1.20
N ILE A 77 -9.75 13.94 0.14
CA ILE A 77 -10.40 13.58 -1.13
C ILE A 77 -9.74 12.35 -1.75
N VAL A 78 -8.41 12.34 -1.83
CA VAL A 78 -7.67 11.20 -2.41
C VAL A 78 -7.90 9.93 -1.58
N ALA A 79 -7.92 10.03 -0.25
CA ALA A 79 -8.25 8.90 0.62
C ALA A 79 -9.68 8.38 0.36
N ALA A 80 -10.67 9.28 0.28
CA ALA A 80 -12.06 8.92 0.01
C ALA A 80 -12.22 8.23 -1.36
N ILE A 81 -11.63 8.78 -2.42
CA ILE A 81 -11.63 8.17 -3.76
C ILE A 81 -10.94 6.80 -3.73
N THR A 82 -9.83 6.67 -3.01
CA THR A 82 -9.12 5.41 -2.86
C THR A 82 -9.99 4.34 -2.20
N VAL A 83 -10.69 4.68 -1.12
CA VAL A 83 -11.63 3.76 -0.45
C VAL A 83 -12.82 3.43 -1.33
N LEU A 84 -13.38 4.41 -2.05
CA LEU A 84 -14.52 4.19 -2.94
C LEU A 84 -14.17 3.20 -4.07
N LEU A 85 -13.02 3.39 -4.72
CA LEU A 85 -12.62 2.59 -5.87
C LEU A 85 -12.03 1.23 -5.47
N TYR A 86 -11.29 1.18 -4.36
CA TYR A 86 -10.48 0.02 -3.99
C TYR A 86 -10.71 -0.51 -2.58
N GLY A 87 -11.67 0.01 -1.81
CA GLY A 87 -11.94 -0.46 -0.45
C GLY A 87 -12.21 -1.97 -0.35
N GLY A 88 -12.77 -2.55 -1.41
CA GLY A 88 -13.02 -4.00 -1.50
C GLY A 88 -11.75 -4.86 -1.44
N ILE A 89 -10.57 -4.33 -1.76
CA ILE A 89 -9.32 -5.12 -1.67
C ILE A 89 -8.99 -5.52 -0.24
N ILE A 90 -9.52 -4.82 0.77
CA ILE A 90 -9.23 -5.09 2.18
C ILE A 90 -9.55 -6.53 2.58
N TRP A 91 -10.55 -7.15 1.94
CA TRP A 91 -10.91 -8.55 2.17
C TRP A 91 -9.79 -9.53 1.76
N GLY A 92 -8.87 -9.12 0.90
CA GLY A 92 -7.72 -9.91 0.49
C GLY A 92 -6.66 -10.12 1.57
N ILE A 93 -6.77 -9.47 2.74
CA ILE A 93 -5.88 -9.74 3.89
C ILE A 93 -6.28 -11.00 4.65
N PHE A 94 -7.45 -11.57 4.40
CA PHE A 94 -7.92 -12.75 5.10
C PHE A 94 -7.43 -14.04 4.41
N PRO A 95 -7.14 -15.11 5.19
CA PRO A 95 -6.64 -16.39 4.68
C PRO A 95 -7.74 -17.24 4.04
N VAL A 96 -8.50 -16.71 3.09
CA VAL A 96 -9.65 -17.39 2.47
C VAL A 96 -9.22 -18.37 1.39
N ARG A 97 -8.11 -18.09 0.68
CA ARG A 97 -7.62 -18.90 -0.44
C ARG A 97 -6.15 -19.23 -0.25
N SER A 98 -5.82 -20.52 -0.17
CA SER A 98 -4.47 -21.03 0.14
C SER A 98 -3.40 -20.63 -0.88
N TYR A 99 -3.77 -20.36 -2.14
CA TYR A 99 -2.85 -19.93 -3.20
C TYR A 99 -2.63 -18.41 -3.25
N ILE A 100 -3.33 -17.62 -2.42
CA ILE A 100 -3.16 -16.16 -2.35
C ILE A 100 -2.25 -15.81 -1.17
N SER A 101 -1.20 -15.03 -1.44
CA SER A 101 -0.29 -14.49 -0.42
C SER A 101 -0.97 -13.37 0.41
N TRP A 102 -1.92 -13.73 1.28
CA TRP A 102 -2.60 -12.79 2.16
C TRP A 102 -1.63 -12.11 3.15
N GLU A 103 -0.55 -12.76 3.55
CA GLU A 103 0.52 -12.19 4.39
C GLU A 103 1.19 -11.02 3.66
N GLY A 104 1.45 -11.18 2.36
CA GLY A 104 1.95 -10.10 1.51
C GLY A 104 0.97 -8.93 1.41
N HIS A 105 -0.33 -9.19 1.40
CA HIS A 105 -1.35 -8.15 1.43
C HIS A 105 -1.41 -7.42 2.78
N LEU A 106 -1.41 -8.18 3.87
CA LEU A 106 -1.42 -7.64 5.23
C LEU A 106 -0.18 -6.79 5.50
N PHE A 107 1.02 -7.35 5.26
CA PHE A 107 2.27 -6.63 5.49
C PHE A 107 2.46 -5.48 4.51
N GLY A 108 1.96 -5.60 3.28
CA GLY A 108 1.87 -4.48 2.34
C GLY A 108 1.06 -3.32 2.92
N LEU A 109 -0.18 -3.60 3.36
CA LEU A 109 -1.07 -2.61 3.98
C LEU A 109 -0.42 -1.92 5.17
N VAL A 110 0.15 -2.70 6.09
CA VAL A 110 0.85 -2.17 7.28
C VAL A 110 2.04 -1.30 6.88
N ALA A 111 2.86 -1.75 5.93
CA ALA A 111 4.00 -0.97 5.45
C ALA A 111 3.57 0.37 4.83
N GLY A 112 2.43 0.39 4.12
CA GLY A 112 1.83 1.62 3.60
C GLY A 112 1.44 2.61 4.69
N ILE A 113 0.79 2.13 5.76
CA ILE A 113 0.41 2.96 6.92
C ILE A 113 1.66 3.51 7.62
N VAL A 114 2.70 2.68 7.77
CA VAL A 114 4.00 3.11 8.33
C VAL A 114 4.65 4.17 7.45
N ALA A 115 4.70 3.97 6.13
CA ALA A 115 5.24 4.95 5.18
C ALA A 115 4.51 6.30 5.29
N ALA A 116 3.18 6.29 5.41
CA ALA A 116 2.39 7.51 5.59
C ALA A 116 2.75 8.25 6.89
N ARG A 117 3.00 7.51 7.99
CA ARG A 117 3.39 8.11 9.27
C ARG A 117 4.79 8.70 9.24
N VAL A 118 5.73 8.02 8.59
CA VAL A 118 7.13 8.46 8.45
C VAL A 118 7.21 9.70 7.55
N LEU A 119 6.53 9.68 6.40
CA LEU A 119 6.61 10.74 5.39
C LEU A 119 5.70 11.95 5.69
N SER A 120 4.74 11.82 6.60
CA SER A 120 3.94 12.98 7.08
C SER A 120 4.74 13.89 8.03
N GLY A 121 5.73 13.36 8.74
CA GLY A 121 6.59 14.16 9.65
C GLY A 121 7.63 15.03 8.94
N VAL A 122 7.98 14.72 7.69
CA VAL A 122 9.04 15.41 6.94
C VAL A 122 8.54 16.74 6.33
N GLY A 123 7.24 16.87 6.08
CA GLY A 123 6.63 18.07 5.48
C GLY A 123 6.31 19.21 6.46
N SER A 124 6.27 18.94 7.76
CA SER A 124 5.93 19.94 8.81
C SER A 124 7.09 20.86 9.18
N ARG A 125 8.27 20.71 8.56
CA ARG A 125 9.48 21.52 8.83
C ARG A 125 9.80 22.54 7.73
N ARG A 126 8.81 22.99 6.96
CA ARG A 126 8.97 24.09 6.01
C ARG A 126 8.02 25.22 6.36
#